data_AF-A0A6I8N438-F1
#
_entry.id   AF-A0A6I8N438-F1
#
_cell.length_a   1.000
_cell.length_b   1.000
_cell.length_c   1.000
_cell.angle_alpha   90.00
_cell.angle_beta   90.00
_cell.angle_gamma   90.00
#
_symmetry.space_group_name_H-M   'P 1'
#
loop_
_entity.id
_entity.type
_entity.pdbx_description
1 polymer ?
#
loop_
_entity_poly.entity_id
_entity_poly.type
_entity_poly.pdbx_seq_one_letter_code
_entity_poly.pdbx_strand_id
1 'polypeptide(L)'
;MREGGGLRGPALCVVSGASRGLGRALSRLLRRRLGPGSALVLSGRSATGLRDLEAELGGAGPEPRMRLHCLPADLSSPAGLRHLLAAVRDLPRPPALRRLLLINNAVGVFAKRLLGAGCSPKRWDRYSHNKGGIW
;
A
#
# COMPACT_ATOMS: atom_id res chain seq x y z
N MET A 1 -23.38 -22.90 6.23
CA MET A 1 -22.15 -22.10 6.50
C MET A 1 -22.20 -20.81 5.71
N ARG A 2 -22.34 -19.66 6.36
CA ARG A 2 -22.23 -18.36 5.70
C ARG A 2 -20.74 -18.00 5.58
N GLU A 3 -20.16 -18.18 4.41
CA GLU A 3 -18.84 -17.61 4.11
C GLU A 3 -18.94 -16.08 4.14
N GLY A 4 -18.22 -15.47 5.09
CA GLY A 4 -18.21 -14.01 5.27
C GLY A 4 -17.80 -13.30 3.98
N GLY A 5 -18.64 -12.37 3.52
CA GLY A 5 -18.57 -11.75 2.21
C GLY A 5 -17.17 -11.27 1.82
N GLY A 6 -16.60 -11.89 0.78
CA GLY A 6 -15.50 -11.30 0.04
C GLY A 6 -15.94 -10.00 -0.64
N LEU A 7 -14.98 -9.15 -0.99
CA LEU A 7 -15.25 -7.94 -1.76
C LEU A 7 -15.75 -8.39 -3.15
N ARG A 8 -17.05 -8.30 -3.41
CA ARG A 8 -17.68 -8.91 -4.60
C ARG A 8 -17.24 -8.25 -5.90
N GLY A 9 -16.53 -8.95 -6.77
CA GLY A 9 -16.09 -8.49 -8.09
C GLY A 9 -14.69 -7.85 -8.14
N PRO A 10 -14.08 -7.71 -9.33
CA PRO A 10 -12.68 -7.29 -9.48
C PRO A 10 -12.40 -5.89 -8.93
N ALA A 11 -11.32 -5.77 -8.18
CA ALA A 11 -10.86 -4.52 -7.62
C ALA A 11 -9.36 -4.30 -7.87
N LEU A 12 -8.95 -3.03 -7.93
CA LEU A 12 -7.56 -2.63 -7.79
C LEU A 12 -7.38 -2.14 -6.36
N CYS A 13 -6.52 -2.79 -5.59
CA CYS A 13 -6.22 -2.40 -4.22
C CYS A 13 -4.76 -1.96 -4.11
N VAL A 14 -4.51 -0.77 -3.59
CA VAL A 14 -3.17 -0.22 -3.36
C VAL A 14 -2.95 -0.06 -1.86
N VAL A 15 -1.93 -0.71 -1.32
CA VAL A 15 -1.57 -0.65 0.10
C VAL A 15 -0.21 0.02 0.25
N SER A 16 -0.17 1.21 0.85
CA SER A 16 1.08 1.87 1.22
C SER A 16 1.58 1.40 2.59
N GLY A 17 2.90 1.39 2.79
CA GLY A 17 3.50 0.86 4.02
C GLY A 17 3.31 -0.66 4.19
N ALA A 18 3.22 -1.40 3.10
CA ALA A 18 2.84 -2.82 3.10
C ALA A 18 3.95 -3.77 3.61
N SER A 19 5.21 -3.35 3.62
CA SER A 19 6.34 -4.26 3.85
C SER A 19 6.44 -4.85 5.27
N ARG A 20 5.73 -4.27 6.26
CA ARG A 20 5.78 -4.71 7.67
C ARG A 20 4.53 -4.28 8.46
N GLY A 21 4.44 -4.74 9.71
CA GLY A 21 3.42 -4.30 10.68
C GLY A 21 1.99 -4.53 10.18
N LEU A 22 1.12 -3.55 10.46
CA LEU A 22 -0.29 -3.60 10.08
C LEU A 22 -0.48 -3.71 8.56
N GLY A 23 0.30 -2.97 7.76
CA GLY A 23 0.22 -3.04 6.29
C GLY A 23 0.48 -4.43 5.74
N ARG A 24 1.47 -5.14 6.31
CA ARG A 24 1.77 -6.53 5.95
C ARG A 24 0.64 -7.48 6.35
N ALA A 25 0.13 -7.34 7.57
CA ALA A 25 -1.00 -8.13 8.07
C ALA A 25 -2.26 -7.94 7.21
N LEU A 26 -2.57 -6.68 6.86
CA LEU A 26 -3.71 -6.32 6.03
C LEU A 26 -3.57 -6.85 4.60
N SER A 27 -2.37 -6.80 4.02
CA SER A 27 -2.09 -7.35 2.69
C SER A 27 -2.41 -8.85 2.61
N ARG A 28 -2.08 -9.62 3.66
CA ARG A 28 -2.45 -11.04 3.77
C ARG A 28 -3.96 -11.26 3.83
N LEU A 29 -4.67 -10.44 4.59
CA LEU A 29 -6.12 -10.50 4.67
C LEU A 29 -6.77 -10.18 3.31
N LEU A 30 -6.32 -9.11 2.66
CA LEU A 30 -6.80 -8.67 1.35
C LEU A 30 -6.54 -9.72 0.27
N ARG A 31 -5.38 -10.37 0.29
CA ARG A 31 -5.05 -11.47 -0.63
C ARG A 31 -6.09 -12.59 -0.61
N ARG A 32 -6.70 -12.85 0.55
CA ARG A 32 -7.74 -13.87 0.75
C ARG A 32 -9.17 -13.36 0.47
N ARG A 33 -9.40 -12.05 0.55
CA ARG A 33 -10.73 -11.41 0.47
C ARG A 33 -11.05 -10.79 -0.89
N LEU A 34 -10.03 -10.42 -1.66
CA LEU A 34 -10.20 -9.89 -3.00
C LEU A 34 -10.61 -11.01 -3.95
N GLY A 35 -11.70 -10.78 -4.67
CA GLY A 35 -12.26 -11.76 -5.61
C GLY A 35 -11.37 -11.96 -6.85
N PRO A 36 -11.66 -13.00 -7.64
CA PRO A 36 -10.95 -13.29 -8.88
C PRO A 36 -10.84 -12.09 -9.83
N GLY A 37 -9.72 -11.99 -10.55
CA GLY A 37 -9.46 -10.91 -11.52
C GLY A 37 -9.08 -9.57 -10.90
N SER A 38 -8.99 -9.48 -9.58
CA SER A 38 -8.47 -8.30 -8.88
C SER A 38 -6.97 -8.11 -9.12
N ALA A 39 -6.46 -6.96 -8.69
CA ALA A 39 -5.03 -6.67 -8.59
C ALA A 39 -4.74 -6.05 -7.21
N LEU A 40 -3.69 -6.55 -6.55
CA LEU A 40 -3.18 -6.02 -5.29
C LEU A 40 -1.79 -5.41 -5.53
N VAL A 41 -1.65 -4.13 -5.20
CA VAL A 41 -0.42 -3.36 -5.32
C VAL A 41 0.12 -3.09 -3.92
N LEU A 42 1.36 -3.52 -3.68
CA LEU A 42 2.06 -3.35 -2.42
C LEU A 42 3.15 -2.30 -2.58
N SER A 43 3.13 -1.28 -1.75
CA SER A 43 4.14 -0.23 -1.76
C SER A 43 4.73 0.02 -0.37
N GLY A 44 6.01 0.35 -0.34
CA GLY A 44 6.77 0.64 0.87
C GLY A 44 8.23 0.91 0.55
N ARG A 45 8.96 1.45 1.53
CA ARG A 45 10.38 1.83 1.37
C ARG A 45 11.33 0.63 1.27
N SER A 46 10.96 -0.50 1.86
CA SER A 46 11.82 -1.68 1.94
C SER A 46 11.52 -2.61 0.77
N ALA A 47 12.34 -2.54 -0.28
CA ALA A 47 12.24 -3.45 -1.43
C ALA A 47 12.38 -4.93 -1.00
N THR A 48 13.30 -5.22 -0.08
CA THR A 48 13.46 -6.55 0.52
C THR A 48 12.19 -7.02 1.21
N GLY A 49 11.63 -6.21 2.13
CA GLY A 49 10.40 -6.58 2.85
C GLY A 49 9.17 -6.70 1.94
N LEU A 50 9.14 -6.02 0.80
CA LEU A 50 8.11 -6.22 -0.23
C LEU A 50 8.30 -7.55 -0.97
N ARG A 51 9.54 -7.90 -1.38
CA ARG A 51 9.83 -9.20 -2.01
C ARG A 51 9.50 -10.38 -1.09
N ASP A 52 9.84 -10.28 0.19
CA ASP A 52 9.51 -11.32 1.17
C ASP A 52 8.00 -11.51 1.30
N LEU A 53 7.24 -10.41 1.24
CA LEU A 53 5.79 -10.44 1.27
C LEU A 53 5.21 -10.96 -0.04
N GLU A 54 5.81 -10.62 -1.18
CA GLU A 54 5.43 -11.14 -2.50
C GLU A 54 5.53 -12.66 -2.56
N ALA A 55 6.68 -13.21 -2.15
CA ALA A 55 6.91 -14.64 -2.07
C ALA A 55 5.89 -15.33 -1.14
N GLU A 56 5.62 -14.72 0.02
CA GLU A 56 4.64 -15.22 0.97
C GLU A 56 3.21 -15.27 0.39
N LEU A 57 2.80 -14.24 -0.37
CA LEU A 57 1.46 -14.13 -0.95
C LEU A 57 1.29 -14.85 -2.29
N GLY A 58 2.40 -15.09 -2.99
CA GLY A 58 2.48 -15.86 -4.23
C GLY A 58 2.46 -17.36 -4.01
N GLY A 59 2.99 -17.85 -2.88
CA GLY A 59 3.14 -19.28 -2.57
C GLY A 59 1.88 -20.02 -2.08
N ALA A 60 0.67 -19.49 -2.26
CA ALA A 60 -0.55 -20.07 -1.68
C ALA A 60 -1.63 -20.37 -2.73
N GLY A 61 -1.53 -21.53 -3.38
CA GLY A 61 -2.65 -22.18 -4.09
C GLY A 61 -2.52 -22.30 -5.62
N PRO A 62 -3.37 -23.14 -6.24
CA PRO A 62 -3.35 -23.39 -7.68
C PRO A 62 -3.85 -22.14 -8.42
N GLU A 63 -2.99 -21.60 -9.29
CA GLU A 63 -3.20 -20.43 -10.17
C GLU A 63 -3.49 -19.09 -9.46
N PRO A 64 -2.95 -17.95 -9.95
CA PRO A 64 -3.15 -16.68 -9.29
C PRO A 64 -4.58 -16.18 -9.57
N ARG A 65 -5.48 -16.43 -8.61
CA ARG A 65 -6.82 -15.79 -8.55
C ARG A 65 -6.78 -14.26 -8.76
N MET A 66 -5.66 -13.61 -8.49
CA MET A 66 -5.47 -12.16 -8.57
C MET A 66 -4.02 -11.84 -8.89
N ARG A 67 -3.78 -10.72 -9.59
CA ARG A 67 -2.45 -10.17 -9.84
C ARG A 67 -1.86 -9.50 -8.59
N LEU A 68 -0.58 -9.69 -8.36
CA LEU A 68 0.18 -9.03 -7.29
C LEU A 68 1.27 -8.16 -7.93
N HIS A 69 1.42 -6.93 -7.44
CA HIS A 69 2.44 -6.00 -7.92
C HIS A 69 3.17 -5.38 -6.73
N CYS A 70 4.49 -5.52 -6.68
CA CYS A 70 5.32 -4.87 -5.66
C CYS A 70 6.01 -3.64 -6.26
N LEU A 71 5.69 -2.45 -5.73
CA LEU A 71 6.19 -1.16 -6.21
C LEU A 71 6.89 -0.42 -5.07
N PRO A 72 8.21 -0.64 -4.88
CA PRO A 72 8.99 0.07 -3.88
C PRO A 72 8.93 1.58 -4.12
N ALA A 73 8.54 2.34 -3.10
CA ALA A 73 8.48 3.79 -3.18
C ALA A 73 8.62 4.43 -1.81
N ASP A 74 9.29 5.58 -1.77
CA ASP A 74 9.27 6.47 -0.62
C ASP A 74 8.27 7.59 -0.83
N LEU A 75 7.09 7.44 -0.19
CA LEU A 75 6.01 8.42 -0.27
C LEU A 75 6.29 9.71 0.50
N SER A 76 7.37 9.77 1.29
CA SER A 76 7.84 11.04 1.87
C SER A 76 8.63 11.90 0.88
N SER A 77 8.89 11.37 -0.33
CA SER A 77 9.59 12.07 -1.40
C SER A 77 8.63 12.33 -2.59
N PRO A 78 8.64 13.54 -3.19
CA PRO A 78 7.85 13.81 -4.39
C PRO A 78 8.19 12.87 -5.55
N ALA A 79 9.47 12.48 -5.69
CA ALA A 79 9.91 11.54 -6.71
C ALA A 79 9.31 10.14 -6.50
N GLY A 80 9.34 9.62 -5.27
CA GLY A 80 8.76 8.32 -4.93
C GLY A 80 7.24 8.29 -5.13
N LEU A 81 6.54 9.38 -4.79
CA LEU A 81 5.11 9.50 -5.08
C LEU A 81 4.82 9.50 -6.59
N ARG A 82 5.55 10.30 -7.38
CA ARG A 82 5.39 10.33 -8.84
C ARG A 82 5.68 8.97 -9.47
N HIS A 83 6.73 8.30 -9.01
CA HIS A 83 7.08 6.95 -9.46
C HIS A 83 5.94 5.95 -9.20
N LEU A 84 5.39 5.93 -7.97
CA LEU A 84 4.27 5.04 -7.65
C LEU A 84 3.03 5.36 -8.49
N LEU A 85 2.70 6.64 -8.66
CA LEU A 85 1.53 7.06 -9.45
C LEU A 85 1.67 6.66 -10.93
N ALA A 86 2.85 6.84 -11.52
CA ALA A 86 3.13 6.41 -12.89
C ALA A 86 3.00 4.88 -13.01
N ALA A 87 3.69 4.14 -12.15
CA ALA A 87 3.65 2.69 -12.16
C ALA A 87 2.21 2.14 -12.00
N VAL A 88 1.41 2.68 -11.08
CA VAL A 88 0.00 2.26 -10.90
C VAL A 88 -0.88 2.63 -12.10
N ARG A 89 -0.58 3.72 -12.81
CA ARG A 89 -1.31 4.11 -14.04
C ARG A 89 -1.03 3.14 -15.18
N ASP A 90 0.22 2.68 -15.28
CA ASP A 90 0.68 1.80 -16.36
C ASP A 90 0.32 0.32 -16.12
N LEU A 91 -0.17 -0.02 -14.92
CA LEU A 91 -0.63 -1.38 -14.63
C LEU A 91 -1.86 -1.76 -15.46
N PRO A 92 -1.91 -2.99 -16.01
CA PRO A 92 -3.10 -3.52 -16.66
C PRO A 92 -4.31 -3.48 -15.73
N ARG A 93 -5.32 -2.70 -16.12
CA ARG A 93 -6.57 -2.61 -15.37
C ARG A 93 -7.29 -3.96 -15.44
N PRO A 94 -7.88 -4.44 -14.33
CA PRO A 94 -8.84 -5.52 -14.39
C PRO A 94 -9.93 -5.23 -15.45
N PRO A 95 -10.20 -6.13 -16.40
CA PRO A 95 -11.15 -5.90 -17.50
C PRO A 95 -12.56 -5.51 -17.02
N ALA A 96 -12.95 -5.99 -15.83
CA ALA A 96 -14.22 -5.65 -15.18
C ALA A 96 -13.98 -4.97 -13.81
N LEU A 97 -13.03 -4.03 -13.75
CA LEU A 97 -12.72 -3.26 -12.55
C LEU A 97 -13.99 -2.55 -12.03
N ARG A 98 -14.43 -2.92 -10.82
CA ARG A 98 -15.61 -2.29 -10.19
C ARG A 98 -15.24 -1.27 -9.12
N ARG A 99 -14.04 -1.39 -8.54
CA ARG A 99 -13.63 -0.60 -7.37
C ARG A 99 -12.13 -0.36 -7.36
N LEU A 100 -11.76 0.82 -6.86
CA LEU A 100 -10.41 1.16 -6.43
C LEU A 100 -10.42 1.26 -4.90
N LEU A 101 -9.49 0.55 -4.24
CA LEU A 101 -9.26 0.66 -2.81
C LEU A 101 -7.87 1.23 -2.58
N LEU A 102 -7.78 2.46 -2.08
CA LEU A 102 -6.51 3.07 -1.66
C LEU A 102 -6.41 2.99 -0.14
N ILE A 103 -5.44 2.23 0.34
CA ILE A 103 -5.17 2.09 1.77
C ILE A 103 -3.92 2.90 2.09
N ASN A 104 -4.13 4.13 2.56
CA ASN A 104 -3.07 5.03 3.00
C ASN A 104 -2.54 4.63 4.38
N ASN A 105 -1.81 3.52 4.44
CA ASN A 105 -1.31 2.94 5.68
C ASN A 105 0.15 3.29 5.99
N ALA A 106 0.89 3.92 5.07
CA ALA A 106 2.27 4.33 5.34
C ALA A 106 2.33 5.28 6.56
N VAL A 107 2.97 4.81 7.63
CA VAL A 107 3.17 5.57 8.87
C VAL A 107 4.63 5.96 9.04
N GLY A 108 4.86 7.19 9.51
CA GLY A 108 6.14 7.63 10.04
C GLY A 108 6.12 7.54 11.55
N VAL A 109 7.11 6.88 12.16
CA VAL A 109 7.28 6.91 13.62
C VAL A 109 8.16 8.11 13.96
N PHE A 110 7.65 9.02 14.78
CA PHE A 110 8.45 10.07 15.40
C PHE A 110 9.07 9.51 16.68
N ALA A 111 10.38 9.34 16.72
CA ALA A 111 11.08 9.15 17.98
C ALA A 111 10.98 10.45 18.79
N LYS A 112 10.54 10.34 20.06
CA LYS A 112 10.47 11.40 21.08
C LYS A 112 11.79 12.18 21.22
N ARG A 113 12.04 13.15 20.36
CA ARG A 113 13.00 14.23 20.61
C ARG A 113 12.36 15.57 20.33
N LEU A 114 11.13 15.73 20.82
CA LEU A 114 10.30 16.93 20.63
C LEU A 114 9.80 17.58 21.91
N LEU A 115 10.06 16.99 23.07
CA LEU A 115 9.74 17.64 24.35
C LEU A 115 10.93 18.39 24.97
N GLY A 116 12.08 18.50 24.28
CA GLY A 116 13.25 19.19 24.82
C GLY A 116 14.19 19.91 23.84
N ALA A 117 13.99 19.79 22.52
CA ALA A 117 14.77 20.54 21.54
C ALA A 117 13.90 20.78 20.30
N GLY A 118 13.76 22.04 19.90
CA GLY A 118 12.81 22.50 18.88
C GLY A 118 12.75 21.62 17.62
N CYS A 119 11.53 21.26 17.21
CA CYS A 119 11.30 20.73 15.87
C CYS A 119 11.63 21.83 14.87
N SER A 120 12.57 21.63 13.96
CA SER A 120 12.76 22.60 12.89
C SER A 120 11.55 22.61 11.95
N PRO A 121 11.14 23.77 11.39
CA PRO A 121 10.04 23.86 10.42
C PRO A 121 10.21 22.89 9.25
N LYS A 122 11.44 22.78 8.72
CA LYS A 122 11.81 21.81 7.67
C LYS A 122 11.54 20.34 8.05
N ARG A 123 11.63 20.01 9.35
CA ARG A 123 11.30 18.68 9.85
C ARG A 123 9.79 18.52 9.89
N TRP A 124 9.03 19.51 10.38
CA TRP A 124 7.56 19.50 10.33
C TRP A 124 7.02 19.35 8.91
N ASP A 125 7.48 20.15 7.95
CA ASP A 125 7.04 20.12 6.55
C ASP A 125 7.15 18.73 5.90
N ARG A 126 8.15 17.94 6.32
CA ARG A 126 8.33 16.57 5.82
C ARG A 126 7.20 15.63 6.27
N TYR A 127 6.65 15.84 7.47
CA TYR A 127 5.64 14.95 8.06
C TYR A 127 4.22 15.50 7.93
N SER A 128 4.05 16.82 7.92
CA SER A 128 2.82 17.48 7.51
C SER A 128 3.08 18.12 6.15
N HIS A 129 2.77 17.42 5.07
CA HIS A 129 2.60 18.04 3.75
C HIS A 129 1.32 18.92 3.72
N ASN A 130 1.05 19.64 4.81
CA ASN A 130 -0.09 20.54 4.92
C ASN A 130 0.42 21.97 4.72
N LYS A 131 0.29 22.48 3.50
CA LYS A 131 0.53 23.91 3.19
C LYS A 131 -0.74 24.73 3.44
N GLY A 132 -1.26 24.68 4.67
CA GLY A 132 -2.34 25.59 5.12
C GLY A 132 -3.75 25.30 4.59
N GLY A 133 -4.08 24.06 4.24
CA GLY A 133 -5.44 23.68 3.83
C GLY A 133 -6.19 22.98 4.96
N ILE A 134 -7.30 23.56 5.40
CA ILE A 134 -8.30 22.96 6.29
C ILE A 134 -8.96 21.80 5.51
N TRP A 135 -9.19 20.66 6.17
CA TRP A 135 -9.79 19.45 5.58
C TRP A 135 -11.21 19.68 5.06
#